data_AF-A0A9W8EHP9-F1
#
_entry.id   AF-A0A9W8EHP9-F1
#
_cell.length_a   1.000
_cell.length_b   1.000
_cell.length_c   1.000
_cell.angle_alpha   90.00
_cell.angle_beta   90.00
_cell.angle_gamma   90.00
#
_symmetry.space_group_name_H-M   'P 1'
#
loop_
_entity.id
_entity.type
_entity.pdbx_description
1 polymer ?
#
loop_
_entity_poly.entity_id
_entity_poly.type
_entity_poly.pdbx_seq_one_letter_code
_entity_poly.pdbx_strand_id
1 'polypeptide(L)' 'MDTEQLRRQGKIVLEEMAKYYDNIEGIPLMATAKPGHLYSLIPHTIPDEPESLEMIQRSLKEKIMPGIAHW' A
#
# COMPACT_ATOMS: atom_id res chain seq x y z
N MET A 1 18.15 -4.23 -4.58
CA MET A 1 17.45 -3.75 -5.79
C MET A 1 18.45 -3.06 -6.69
N ASP A 2 18.52 -3.46 -7.97
CA ASP A 2 19.32 -2.78 -8.99
C ASP A 2 18.49 -1.77 -9.81
N THR A 3 19.14 -1.04 -10.72
CA THR A 3 18.49 0.01 -11.52
C THR A 3 17.44 -0.52 -12.50
N GLU A 4 17.59 -1.73 -13.03
CA GLU A 4 16.59 -2.33 -13.92
C GLU A 4 15.35 -2.72 -13.13
N GLN A 5 15.56 -3.40 -12.00
CA GLN A 5 14.51 -3.76 -11.06
C GLN A 5 13.77 -2.52 -10.55
N LEU A 6 14.48 -1.44 -10.21
CA LEU A 6 13.90 -0.16 -9.83
C LEU A 6 13.00 0.40 -10.93
N ARG A 7 13.45 0.44 -12.18
CA ARG A 7 12.64 0.95 -13.30
C ARG A 7 11.39 0.10 -13.51
N ARG A 8 11.51 -1.23 -13.44
CA ARG A 8 10.37 -2.15 -13.59
C ARG A 8 9.35 -1.96 -12.48
N GLN A 9 9.82 -1.93 -11.23
CA GLN A 9 8.97 -1.75 -10.05
C GLN A 9 8.34 -0.36 -10.00
N GLY A 10 9.09 0.69 -10.35
CA GLY A 10 8.57 2.05 -10.42
C GLY A 10 7.42 2.20 -11.43
N LYS A 11 7.52 1.57 -12.61
CA LYS A 11 6.40 1.53 -13.57
C LYS A 11 5.16 0.88 -12.98
N ILE A 12 5.33 -0.25 -12.28
CA ILE A 12 4.21 -0.95 -11.62
C ILE A 12 3.52 -0.03 -10.60
N VAL A 13 4.30 0.65 -9.76
CA VAL A 13 3.75 1.58 -8.75
C VAL A 13 3.04 2.76 -9.42
N LEU A 14 3.62 3.31 -10.49
CA LEU A 14 3.02 4.43 -11.23
C LEU A 14 1.66 4.06 -11.83
N GLU A 15 1.56 2.87 -12.43
CA GLU A 15 0.29 2.36 -12.98
C GLU A 15 -0.77 2.14 -11.88
N GLU A 16 -0.36 1.73 -10.67
CA GLU A 16 -1.29 1.64 -9.54
C GLU A 16 -1.76 2.99 -9.04
N MET A 17 -0.88 3.99 -9.00
CA MET A 17 -1.25 5.36 -8.65
C MET A 17 -2.22 5.95 -9.69
N ALA A 18 -1.96 5.74 -10.98
CA ALA A 18 -2.88 6.16 -12.05
C ALA A 18 -4.28 5.54 -11.84
N LYS A 19 -4.34 4.21 -11.65
CA LYS A 19 -5.60 3.50 -11.37
C LYS A 19 -6.31 4.01 -10.12
N TYR A 20 -5.57 4.39 -9.07
CA TYR A 20 -6.15 4.97 -7.87
C TYR A 20 -6.85 6.29 -8.19
N TYR A 21 -6.21 7.19 -8.94
CA TYR A 21 -6.81 8.48 -9.33
C TYR A 21 -7.96 8.32 -10.32
N ASP A 22 -7.88 7.36 -11.25
CA ASP A 22 -8.96 7.04 -12.19
C ASP A 22 -10.24 6.57 -11.48
N ASN A 23 -10.13 6.04 -10.25
CA ASN A 23 -11.24 5.47 -9.49
C ASN A 23 -11.51 6.20 -8.16
N ILE A 24 -10.93 7.41 -7.96
CA ILE A 24 -10.96 8.11 -6.67
C ILE A 24 -12.39 8.43 -6.18
N GLU A 25 -13.32 8.68 -7.11
CA GLU A 25 -14.73 8.96 -6.79
C GLU A 25 -15.45 7.79 -6.10
N GLY A 26 -14.98 6.56 -6.31
CA GLY A 26 -15.53 5.35 -5.67
C GLY A 26 -14.97 5.06 -4.28
N ILE A 27 -14.02 5.87 -3.80
CA ILE A 27 -13.28 5.62 -2.56
C ILE A 27 -13.87 6.50 -1.43
N PRO A 28 -14.10 5.95 -0.21
CA PRO A 28 -14.55 6.77 0.91
C PRO A 28 -13.57 7.89 1.22
N LEU A 29 -14.04 9.14 1.33
CA LEU A 29 -13.17 10.29 1.63
C LEU A 29 -12.46 10.16 2.98
N MET A 30 -13.18 9.65 3.99
CA MET A 30 -12.69 9.50 5.35
C MET A 30 -12.27 8.06 5.64
N ALA A 31 -11.24 7.91 6.48
CA ALA A 31 -10.81 6.61 6.97
C ALA A 31 -11.96 5.85 7.64
N THR A 32 -12.02 4.54 7.41
CA THR A 32 -13.04 3.65 7.99
C THR A 32 -12.49 2.80 9.13
N ALA A 33 -11.16 2.78 9.31
CA ALA A 33 -10.49 2.04 10.36
C ALA A 33 -10.66 2.68 11.76
N LYS A 34 -10.64 1.83 12.80
CA LYS A 34 -10.68 2.26 14.21
C LYS A 34 -9.27 2.59 14.74
N PRO A 35 -9.15 3.40 15.82
CA PRO A 35 -7.89 3.57 16.52
C PRO A 35 -7.23 2.23 16.88
N GLY A 36 -5.93 2.11 16.64
CA GLY A 36 -5.17 0.88 16.89
C GLY A 36 -5.27 -0.20 15.79
N HIS A 37 -6.08 -0.02 14.75
CA HIS A 37 -6.24 -0.99 13.66
C HIS A 37 -4.90 -1.41 13.05
N LEU A 38 -4.09 -0.44 12.60
CA LEU A 38 -2.84 -0.75 11.94
C LEU A 38 -1.85 -1.47 12.86
N TYR A 39 -1.77 -1.04 14.13
CA TYR A 39 -0.90 -1.67 15.13
C TYR A 39 -1.24 -3.16 15.33
N SER A 40 -2.52 -3.53 15.25
CA SER A 40 -2.96 -4.92 15.37
C SER A 40 -2.65 -5.80 14.13
N LEU A 41 -2.31 -5.20 12.98
CA LEU A 41 -2.09 -5.90 11.71
C LEU A 41 -0.62 -5.99 11.29
N ILE A 42 0.25 -5.19 11.90
CA ILE A 42 1.69 -5.17 11.59
C ILE A 42 2.43 -6.14 12.53
N PRO A 43 3.36 -6.96 12.01
CA PRO A 43 4.22 -7.79 12.84
C PRO A 43 5.01 -6.96 13.86
N HIS A 44 5.17 -7.47 15.08
CA HIS A 44 5.97 -6.80 16.11
C HIS A 44 7.49 -6.95 15.92
N THR A 45 7.90 -7.76 14.95
CA THR A 45 9.29 -8.02 14.62
C THR A 45 9.54 -7.69 13.15
N ILE A 46 10.79 -7.31 12.86
CA ILE A 46 11.22 -7.03 11.49
C ILE A 46 11.34 -8.39 10.75
N PRO A 47 10.90 -8.49 9.48
CA PRO A 47 11.11 -9.69 8.68
C PRO A 47 12.61 -10.00 8.52
N ASP A 48 12.99 -11.26 8.67
CA ASP A 48 14.38 -11.70 8.50
C ASP A 48 14.79 -11.73 7.01
N GLU A 49 13.82 -11.89 6.11
CA GLU A 49 14.02 -11.99 4.67
C GLU A 49 13.37 -10.82 3.92
N PRO A 50 13.92 -10.41 2.76
CA PRO A 50 13.31 -9.38 1.94
C PRO A 50 11.92 -9.77 1.45
N GLU A 51 10.96 -8.85 1.59
CA GLU A 51 9.62 -9.03 1.03
C GLU A 51 9.57 -8.61 -0.45
N SER A 52 8.71 -9.27 -1.23
CA SER A 52 8.47 -8.90 -2.61
C SER A 52 7.64 -7.61 -2.69
N LEU A 53 7.77 -6.87 -3.80
CA LEU A 53 6.93 -5.69 -4.05
C LEU A 53 5.43 -6.05 -3.99
N GLU A 54 5.05 -7.22 -4.49
CA GLU A 54 3.66 -7.68 -4.48
C GLU A 54 3.13 -7.85 -3.05
N MET A 55 3.93 -8.39 -2.13
CA MET A 55 3.57 -8.51 -0.71
C MET A 55 3.39 -7.14 -0.05
N ILE A 56 4.28 -6.20 -0.38
CA ILE A 56 4.20 -4.82 0.11
C ILE A 56 2.94 -4.14 -0.44
N GLN A 57 2.67 -4.25 -1.74
CA GLN A 57 1.47 -3.69 -2.38
C GLN A 57 0.18 -4.24 -1.80
N ARG A 58 0.12 -5.55 -1.55
CA ARG A 58 -1.02 -6.19 -0.88
C ARG A 58 -1.19 -5.62 0.53
N SER A 59 -0.11 -5.50 1.29
CA SER A 59 -0.15 -4.90 2.63
C SER A 59 -0.59 -3.44 2.62
N LEU A 60 -0.18 -2.64 1.62
CA LEU A 60 -0.66 -1.27 1.45
C LEU A 60 -2.19 -1.26 1.25
N LYS A 61 -2.70 -2.07 0.32
CA LYS A 61 -4.14 -2.14 0.00
C LYS A 61 -4.98 -2.63 1.18
N GLU A 62 -4.53 -3.67 1.88
CA GLU A 62 -5.32 -4.33 2.92
C GLU A 62 -5.20 -3.66 4.28
N LYS A 63 -4.02 -3.13 4.63
CA LYS A 63 -3.72 -2.63 5.98
C LYS A 63 -3.67 -1.11 6.07
N ILE A 64 -3.17 -0.43 5.01
CA ILE A 64 -2.97 1.03 5.04
C ILE A 64 -4.19 1.75 4.48
N MET A 65 -4.68 1.40 3.29
CA MET A 65 -5.78 2.11 2.62
C MET A 65 -7.03 2.33 3.48
N PRO A 66 -7.49 1.36 4.31
CA PRO A 66 -8.66 1.58 5.17
C PRO A 66 -8.48 2.69 6.22
N GLY A 67 -7.23 3.00 6.57
CA GLY A 67 -6.85 3.99 7.58
C GLY A 67 -6.49 5.37 7.01
N ILE A 68 -6.56 5.55 5.69
CA ILE A 68 -6.24 6.82 5.03
C ILE A 68 -7.51 7.65 4.85
N ALA A 69 -7.40 8.96 5.12
CA ALA A 69 -8.35 9.94 4.56
C ALA A 69 -7.81 10.35 3.19
N HIS A 70 -8.64 10.25 2.16
CA HIS A 70 -8.27 10.46 0.76
C HIS A 70 -8.45 11.94 0.41
N TRP A 71 -7.35 12.70 0.29
CA TRP A 71 -7.34 14.13 -0.04
C TRP A 71 -7.06 14.41 -1.51
#